data_AF-T0ZKY3-F1
#
_entry.id   AF-T0ZKY3-F1
#
_cell.length_a   1.000
_cell.length_b   1.000
_cell.length_c   1.000
_cell.angle_alpha   90.00
_cell.angle_beta   90.00
_cell.angle_gamma   90.00
#
_symmetry.space_group_name_H-M   'P 1'
#
loop_
_entity.id
_entity.type
_entity.pdbx_description
1 polymer ?
#
loop_
_entity_poly.entity_id
_entity_poly.type
_entity_poly.pdbx_seq_one_letter_code
_entity_poly.pdbx_strand_id
1 'polypeptide(L)'
;MNNPKGSDTEKPLTEGLIHSIQALIQEIMFLQIGTLRESGMTIPKLFMLKFLNRHGRRKTSVIAQLLGISLPTVSEILTSMEFEGLIERIHIEEDRRVIMIDISSKGRDILELAENRNQTMLQE
;
A
#
# COMPACT_ATOMS: atom_id res chain seq x y z
N MET A 1 -31.99 13.80 40.98
CA MET A 1 -31.53 15.19 40.71
C MET A 1 -30.33 15.09 39.79
N ASN A 2 -30.49 15.45 38.52
CA ASN A 2 -29.43 15.52 37.52
C ASN A 2 -28.55 16.75 37.75
N ASN A 3 -27.23 16.61 37.55
CA ASN A 3 -26.40 17.62 36.86
C ASN A 3 -25.03 16.99 36.46
N PRO A 4 -24.28 17.54 35.49
CA PRO A 4 -24.43 17.22 34.08
C PRO A 4 -23.10 16.78 33.43
N LYS A 5 -23.21 16.19 32.23
CA LYS A 5 -22.09 15.98 31.31
C LYS A 5 -21.65 17.30 30.65
N GLY A 6 -20.34 17.48 30.49
CA GLY A 6 -19.69 18.48 29.64
C GLY A 6 -18.19 18.50 29.97
N SER A 7 -17.24 18.41 29.02
CA SER A 7 -17.21 19.22 27.82
C SER A 7 -16.41 18.59 26.68
N ASP A 8 -17.06 18.54 25.52
CA ASP A 8 -16.54 18.28 24.18
C ASP A 8 -15.72 19.50 23.67
N THR A 9 -14.45 19.65 24.06
CA THR A 9 -13.62 20.80 23.57
C THR A 9 -12.37 20.43 22.77
N GLU A 10 -12.03 19.14 22.61
CA GLU A 10 -10.88 18.71 21.81
C GLU A 10 -11.21 18.30 20.36
N LYS A 11 -12.48 18.18 19.98
CA LYS A 11 -12.92 17.64 18.67
C LYS A 11 -12.63 18.48 17.41
N PRO A 12 -12.58 19.84 17.41
CA PRO A 12 -12.55 20.59 16.15
C PRO A 12 -11.20 20.52 15.41
N LEU A 13 -10.07 20.42 16.11
CA LEU A 13 -8.76 20.24 15.46
C LEU A 13 -8.58 18.83 14.89
N THR A 14 -9.05 17.81 15.61
CA THR A 14 -8.96 16.41 15.14
C THR A 14 -9.83 16.17 13.92
N GLU A 15 -11.03 16.76 13.87
CA GLU A 15 -11.92 16.65 12.71
C GLU A 15 -11.33 17.39 11.49
N GLY A 16 -10.81 18.60 11.66
CA GLY A 16 -10.13 19.33 10.57
C GLY A 16 -8.96 18.56 9.98
N LEU A 17 -8.11 17.97 10.84
CA LEU A 17 -6.96 17.17 10.41
C LEU A 17 -7.39 15.91 9.64
N ILE A 18 -8.42 15.21 10.10
CA ILE A 18 -8.96 14.02 9.40
C ILE A 18 -9.45 14.40 8.00
N HIS A 19 -10.21 15.48 7.87
CA HIS A 19 -10.70 15.94 6.56
C HIS A 19 -9.55 16.34 5.63
N SER A 20 -8.53 17.02 6.14
CA SER A 20 -7.34 17.36 5.35
C SER A 20 -6.55 16.11 4.92
N ILE A 21 -6.36 15.12 5.81
CA ILE A 21 -5.73 13.83 5.46
C ILE A 21 -6.57 13.08 4.41
N GLN A 22 -7.89 13.07 4.56
CA GLN A 22 -8.79 12.43 3.59
C GLN A 22 -8.70 13.09 2.21
N ALA A 23 -8.71 14.43 2.15
CA ALA A 23 -8.55 15.17 0.90
C ALA A 23 -7.21 14.87 0.23
N LEU A 24 -6.12 14.88 1.00
CA LEU A 24 -4.78 14.52 0.50
C LEU A 24 -4.72 13.08 0.00
N ILE A 25 -5.30 12.12 0.73
CA ILE A 25 -5.36 10.72 0.30
C ILE A 25 -6.16 10.60 -1.00
N GLN A 26 -7.27 11.32 -1.17
CA GLN A 26 -8.07 11.30 -2.40
C GLN A 26 -7.32 11.91 -3.60
N GLU A 27 -6.67 13.05 -3.42
CA GLU A 27 -5.85 13.66 -4.47
C GLU A 27 -4.69 12.74 -4.89
N ILE A 28 -3.98 12.17 -3.90
CA ILE A 28 -2.93 11.18 -4.16
C ILE A 28 -3.50 9.98 -4.92
N MET A 29 -4.64 9.42 -4.48
CA MET A 29 -5.27 8.29 -5.16
C MET A 29 -5.68 8.64 -6.60
N PHE A 30 -6.18 9.86 -6.86
CA PHE A 30 -6.54 10.31 -8.21
C PHE A 30 -5.32 10.33 -9.16
N LEU A 31 -4.18 10.84 -8.69
CA LEU A 31 -2.91 10.80 -9.43
C LEU A 31 -2.48 9.36 -9.75
N GLN A 32 -2.68 8.41 -8.83
CA GLN A 32 -2.37 7.01 -9.08
C GLN A 32 -3.38 6.35 -10.05
N ILE A 33 -4.67 6.66 -10.00
CA ILE A 33 -5.71 5.99 -10.83
C ILE A 33 -5.48 6.21 -12.33
N GLY A 34 -5.08 7.42 -12.74
CA GLY A 34 -4.81 7.73 -14.15
C GLY A 34 -3.75 6.81 -14.77
N THR A 35 -2.71 6.48 -14.01
CA THR A 35 -1.61 5.60 -14.45
C THR A 35 -1.93 4.11 -14.35
N LEU A 36 -2.85 3.74 -13.44
CA LEU A 36 -3.22 2.35 -13.16
C LEU A 36 -4.20 1.74 -14.16
N ARG A 37 -5.11 2.53 -14.75
CA ARG A 37 -6.20 2.01 -15.62
C ARG A 37 -5.71 1.21 -16.82
N GLU A 38 -4.51 1.48 -17.31
CA GLU A 38 -3.96 0.81 -18.49
C GLU A 38 -3.15 -0.46 -18.17
N SER A 39 -2.77 -0.68 -16.90
CA SER A 39 -1.86 -1.76 -16.49
C SER A 39 -2.55 -2.93 -15.76
N GLY A 40 -3.87 -2.86 -15.53
CA GLY A 40 -4.59 -3.86 -14.73
C GLY A 40 -4.20 -3.84 -13.23
N MET A 41 -3.41 -2.85 -12.83
CA MET A 41 -2.89 -2.69 -11.48
C MET A 41 -3.92 -2.01 -10.58
N THR A 42 -4.03 -2.46 -9.33
CA THR A 42 -4.91 -1.85 -8.33
C THR A 42 -4.11 -1.06 -7.30
N ILE A 43 -4.77 -0.13 -6.61
CA ILE A 43 -4.15 0.69 -5.55
C ILE A 43 -3.46 -0.18 -4.48
N PRO A 44 -4.10 -1.24 -3.92
CA PRO A 44 -3.45 -2.10 -2.93
C PRO A 44 -2.18 -2.79 -3.48
N LYS A 45 -2.22 -3.28 -4.72
CA LYS A 45 -1.07 -3.94 -5.35
C LYS A 45 0.08 -2.96 -5.59
N LEU A 46 -0.23 -1.74 -6.03
CA LEU A 46 0.76 -0.68 -6.21
C LEU A 46 1.45 -0.32 -4.88
N PHE A 47 0.66 -0.15 -3.80
CA PHE A 47 1.22 0.09 -2.47
C PHE A 47 2.10 -1.07 -2.00
N MET A 48 1.67 -2.31 -2.26
CA MET A 48 2.46 -3.50 -1.93
C MET A 48 3.79 -3.54 -2.68
N LEU A 49 3.80 -3.23 -3.98
CA LEU A 49 5.02 -3.13 -4.77
C LEU A 49 5.94 -2.03 -4.26
N LYS A 50 5.42 -0.81 -4.04
CA LYS A 50 6.20 0.31 -3.48
C LYS A 50 6.80 -0.04 -2.12
N PHE A 51 6.02 -0.72 -1.28
CA PHE A 51 6.46 -1.18 0.03
C PHE A 51 7.62 -2.18 -0.09
N LEU A 52 7.47 -3.23 -0.88
CA LEU A 52 8.51 -4.26 -1.08
C LEU A 52 9.76 -3.68 -1.74
N ASN A 53 9.59 -2.75 -2.69
CA ASN A 53 10.72 -2.06 -3.33
C ASN A 53 11.52 -1.20 -2.33
N ARG A 54 10.82 -0.48 -1.44
CA ARG A 54 11.46 0.39 -0.45
C ARG A 54 12.10 -0.35 0.71
N HIS A 55 11.45 -1.41 1.20
CA HIS A 55 11.86 -2.10 2.41
C HIS A 55 12.65 -3.39 2.12
N GLY A 56 12.67 -3.85 0.86
CA GLY A 56 13.20 -5.15 0.48
C GLY A 56 12.29 -6.29 0.95
N ARG A 57 12.77 -7.53 0.80
CA ARG A 57 11.99 -8.73 1.10
C ARG A 57 11.47 -8.77 2.55
N ARG A 58 10.22 -9.20 2.74
CA ARG A 58 9.55 -9.27 4.06
C ARG A 58 8.68 -10.51 4.22
N LYS A 59 8.48 -10.96 5.46
CA LYS A 59 7.49 -11.99 5.79
C LYS A 59 6.08 -11.43 5.59
N THR A 60 5.15 -12.27 5.17
CA THR A 60 3.72 -11.93 5.07
C THR A 60 3.15 -11.33 6.36
N SER A 61 3.57 -11.86 7.52
CA SER A 61 3.13 -11.34 8.83
C SER A 61 3.59 -9.91 9.10
N VAL A 62 4.80 -9.55 8.67
CA VAL A 62 5.34 -8.19 8.82
C VAL A 62 4.59 -7.23 7.90
N ILE A 63 4.28 -7.66 6.68
CA ILE A 63 3.47 -6.89 5.73
C ILE A 63 2.08 -6.60 6.32
N ALA A 64 1.39 -7.63 6.85
CA ALA A 64 0.08 -7.48 7.49
C ALA A 64 0.09 -6.51 8.67
N GLN A 65 1.10 -6.63 9.54
CA GLN A 65 1.26 -5.72 10.68
C GLN A 65 1.46 -4.27 10.24
N LEU A 66 2.31 -4.02 9.24
CA LEU A 66 2.63 -2.68 8.78
C LEU A 66 1.50 -2.03 7.99
N LEU A 67 0.75 -2.82 7.22
CA LEU A 67 -0.41 -2.33 6.47
C LEU A 67 -1.68 -2.24 7.32
N GLY A 68 -1.68 -2.75 8.55
CA GLY A 68 -2.84 -2.71 9.45
C GLY A 68 -4.04 -3.53 8.95
N ILE A 69 -3.81 -4.55 8.12
CA ILE A 69 -4.86 -5.42 7.57
C ILE A 69 -4.61 -6.89 7.93
N SER A 70 -5.66 -7.71 7.83
CA SER A 70 -5.61 -9.10 8.27
C SER A 70 -4.61 -9.95 7.45
N LEU A 71 -4.00 -10.95 8.10
CA LEU A 71 -3.08 -11.87 7.43
C LEU A 71 -3.73 -12.61 6.24
N PRO A 72 -4.99 -13.10 6.33
CA PRO A 72 -5.69 -13.67 5.17
C PRO A 72 -5.82 -12.68 4.01
N THR A 73 -6.22 -11.44 4.28
CA THR A 73 -6.36 -10.39 3.24
C THR A 73 -5.03 -10.11 2.54
N VAL A 74 -3.94 -9.96 3.30
CA VAL A 74 -2.61 -9.78 2.70
C VAL A 74 -2.23 -10.99 1.86
N SER A 75 -2.46 -12.20 2.38
CA SER A 75 -2.12 -13.43 1.66
C SER A 75 -2.85 -13.55 0.34
N GLU A 76 -4.13 -13.18 0.28
CA GLU A 76 -4.94 -13.16 -0.93
C GLU A 76 -4.38 -12.18 -1.98
N ILE A 77 -4.07 -10.95 -1.56
CA ILE A 77 -3.46 -9.93 -2.42
C ILE A 77 -2.12 -10.44 -2.98
N LEU A 78 -1.26 -10.99 -2.11
CA LEU A 78 0.04 -11.50 -2.52
C LEU A 78 -0.07 -12.69 -3.49
N THR A 79 -1.05 -13.57 -3.30
CA THR A 79 -1.29 -14.67 -4.24
C THR A 79 -1.70 -14.17 -5.62
N SER A 80 -2.57 -13.16 -5.70
CA SER A 80 -2.90 -12.51 -6.99
C SER A 80 -1.66 -11.86 -7.62
N MET A 81 -0.82 -11.19 -6.83
CA MET A 81 0.40 -10.55 -7.34
C MET A 81 1.45 -11.55 -7.80
N GLU A 82 1.60 -12.69 -7.12
CA GLU A 82 2.49 -13.78 -7.54
C GLU A 82 1.99 -14.42 -8.84
N PHE A 83 0.69 -14.68 -8.95
CA PHE A 83 0.07 -15.17 -10.19
C PHE A 83 0.32 -14.23 -11.38
N GLU A 84 0.29 -12.92 -11.13
CA GLU A 84 0.61 -11.89 -12.12
C GLU A 84 2.13 -11.73 -12.37
N GLY A 85 2.98 -12.44 -11.64
CA GLY A 85 4.43 -12.40 -11.75
C GLY A 85 5.06 -11.11 -11.22
N LEU A 86 4.35 -10.37 -10.36
CA LEU A 86 4.80 -9.08 -9.81
C LEU A 86 5.70 -9.22 -8.58
N ILE A 87 5.62 -10.37 -7.92
CA ILE A 87 6.39 -10.71 -6.72
C ILE A 87 6.85 -12.17 -6.80
N GLU A 88 7.75 -12.54 -5.89
CA GLU A 88 8.23 -13.91 -5.73
C GLU A 88 8.23 -14.30 -4.25
N ARG A 89 7.91 -15.57 -3.97
CA ARG A 89 8.06 -16.19 -2.65
C ARG A 89 9.40 -16.92 -2.58
N ILE A 90 10.28 -16.44 -1.70
CA ILE A 90 11.65 -16.93 -1.55
C ILE A 90 11.78 -17.64 -0.21
N HIS A 91 12.29 -18.87 -0.23
CA HIS A 91 12.73 -19.58 0.97
C HIS A 91 14.09 -19.05 1.42
N ILE A 92 14.26 -18.77 2.70
CA ILE A 92 15.57 -18.38 3.22
C ILE A 92 16.44 -19.63 3.39
N GLU A 93 17.72 -19.56 3.05
CA GLU A 93 18.62 -20.72 3.10
C GLU A 93 18.81 -21.24 4.52
N GLU A 94 18.84 -20.34 5.51
CA GLU A 94 19.05 -20.66 6.93
C GLU A 94 17.84 -21.35 7.57
N ASP A 95 16.61 -21.09 7.08
CA ASP A 95 15.41 -21.83 7.46
C ASP A 95 14.41 -21.85 6.31
N ARG A 96 14.38 -22.98 5.59
CA ARG A 96 13.49 -23.19 4.44
C ARG A 96 12.00 -23.13 4.79
N ARG A 97 11.62 -23.19 6.07
CA ARG A 97 10.22 -23.00 6.48
C ARG A 97 9.80 -21.54 6.46
N VAL A 98 10.76 -20.62 6.42
CA VAL A 98 10.49 -19.19 6.34
C VAL A 98 10.35 -18.78 4.89
N ILE A 99 9.16 -18.28 4.56
CA ILE A 99 8.86 -17.68 3.25
C ILE A 99 8.94 -16.16 3.39
N MET A 100 9.73 -15.56 2.51
CA MET A 100 9.84 -14.13 2.32
C MET A 100 9.20 -13.74 1.00
N ILE A 101 8.57 -12.58 0.97
CA ILE A 101 8.03 -11.98 -0.24
C ILE A 101 9.06 -10.98 -0.74
N ASP A 102 9.46 -11.08 -2.00
CA ASP A 102 10.31 -10.10 -2.69
C ASP A 102 9.59 -9.57 -3.93
N ILE A 103 9.95 -8.38 -4.37
CA ILE A 103 9.45 -7.84 -5.64
C ILE A 103 10.21 -8.50 -6.80
N SER A 104 9.48 -8.91 -7.84
CA SER A 104 10.10 -9.50 -9.04
C SER A 104 10.70 -8.43 -9.93
N SER A 105 11.44 -8.83 -10.97
CA SER A 105 11.90 -7.88 -12.01
C SER A 105 10.73 -7.19 -12.71
N LYS A 106 9.71 -7.96 -13.12
CA LYS A 106 8.48 -7.42 -13.72
C LYS A 106 7.78 -6.41 -12.80
N GLY A 107 7.75 -6.69 -11.49
CA GLY A 107 7.19 -5.78 -10.50
C GLY A 107 7.94 -4.45 -10.43
N ARG A 108 9.28 -4.47 -10.53
CA ARG A 108 10.12 -3.26 -10.57
C ARG A 108 9.89 -2.45 -11.85
N ASP A 109 9.84 -3.10 -13.01
CA ASP A 109 9.62 -2.43 -14.30
C ASP A 109 8.29 -1.67 -14.32
N ILE A 110 7.24 -2.26 -13.74
CA ILE A 110 5.92 -1.63 -13.61
C ILE A 110 5.96 -0.41 -12.68
N LEU A 111 6.72 -0.47 -11.58
CA LEU A 111 6.87 0.69 -10.69
C LEU A 111 7.58 1.84 -11.40
N GLU A 112 8.64 1.55 -12.14
CA GLU A 112 9.39 2.56 -12.89
C GLU A 112 8.50 3.23 -13.95
N LEU A 113 7.72 2.45 -14.69
CA LEU A 113 6.75 2.98 -15.66
C LEU A 113 5.70 3.89 -14.99
N ALA A 114 5.19 3.50 -13.82
CA ALA A 114 4.22 4.29 -13.08
C ALA A 114 4.81 5.59 -12.53
N GLU A 115 6.07 5.58 -12.07
CA GLU A 115 6.77 6.76 -11.57
C GLU A 115 7.09 7.76 -12.69
N ASN A 116 7.58 7.27 -13.83
CA ASN A 116 7.88 8.11 -14.99
C ASN A 116 6.63 8.81 -15.54
N ARG A 117 5.47 8.12 -15.60
CA ARG A 117 4.21 8.75 -16.00
C ARG A 117 3.76 9.85 -15.06
N ASN A 118 3.90 9.66 -13.75
CA ASN A 118 3.53 10.69 -12.78
C ASN A 118 4.41 11.94 -12.93
N GLN A 119 5.69 11.79 -13.29
CA GLN A 119 6.58 12.93 -13.54
C GLN A 119 6.17 13.72 -14.80
N THR A 120 5.77 13.05 -15.88
CA THR A 120 5.29 13.72 -17.10
C THR A 120 4.00 14.51 -16.85
N MET A 121 3.04 13.96 -16.09
CA MET A 121 1.79 14.66 -15.76
C MET A 121 1.97 15.88 -14.84
N LEU A 122 3.07 15.97 -14.08
CA LEU A 122 3.36 17.14 -13.22
C LEU A 122 4.05 18.29 -13.98
N GLN A 123 4.43 18.06 -15.24
CA GLN A 123 5.12 19.03 -16.10
C GLN A 123 4.21 19.67 -17.15
N GLU A 124 2.93 19.29 -17.19
CA GLU A 124 1.87 19.86 -18.02
C GLU A 124 0.92 20.73 -17.18
#